data_AF-A0A1D2M948-F1
#
_entry.id   AF-A0A1D2M948-F1
#
_cell.length_a   1.000
_cell.length_b   1.000
_cell.length_c   1.000
_cell.angle_alpha   90.00
_cell.angle_beta   90.00
_cell.angle_gamma   90.00
#
_symmetry.space_group_name_H-M   'P 1'
#
loop_
_entity.id
_entity.type
_entity.pdbx_description
1 polymer ?
#
loop_
_entity_poly.entity_id
_entity_poly.type
_entity_poly.pdbx_seq_one_letter_code
_entity_poly.pdbx_strand_id
1 'polypeptide(L)'
;MSGTGNINLMIHLRGHKHDFDNWANLTGDPEWSWEGVLPYFKSYEDYQDLGDEVNHGYKGELRIERPDYIGLAPEFVRGAEELGYPNVDLNAPYSEGFDVIQYPIKRGVRQATYKAFIEPVRYLPTLTILKYSHVNKILFKDNVAIGVSFDRHGVPKTAYASKERRNSWPPTKLLMRFPGVGPREHLEELNIPVVADLPVWKNLQEFYLSPFFDAGRHEQHS
;
A
#
# COMPACT_ATOMS: atom_id res chain seq x y z
N MET A 1 -14.01 -2.84 5.97
CA MET A 1 -12.92 -2.02 6.54
C MET A 1 -11.64 -2.51 5.89
N SER A 2 -10.96 -1.77 5.00
CA SER A 2 -9.59 -2.10 4.49
C SER A 2 -8.95 -0.91 3.74
N GLY A 3 -9.54 0.28 3.80
CA GLY A 3 -9.19 1.38 2.90
C GLY A 3 -9.31 0.98 1.42
N THR A 4 -8.39 1.49 0.60
CA THR A 4 -8.33 1.29 -0.86
C THR A 4 -8.10 -0.17 -1.27
N GLY A 5 -7.58 -1.03 -0.39
CA GLY A 5 -7.38 -2.45 -0.69
C GLY A 5 -8.68 -3.22 -1.03
N ASN A 6 -9.85 -2.67 -0.69
CA ASN A 6 -11.14 -3.25 -1.10
C ASN A 6 -11.57 -2.90 -2.53
N ILE A 7 -10.99 -1.85 -3.13
CA ILE A 7 -11.47 -1.26 -4.40
C ILE A 7 -10.38 -1.09 -5.46
N ASN A 8 -9.09 -1.31 -5.12
CA ASN A 8 -8.00 -1.21 -6.08
C ASN A 8 -8.07 -2.31 -7.16
N LEU A 9 -7.24 -2.19 -8.20
CA LEU A 9 -7.12 -3.15 -9.30
C LEU A 9 -6.45 -4.48 -8.91
N MET A 10 -6.06 -4.65 -7.64
CA MET A 10 -5.38 -5.86 -7.14
C MET A 10 -4.04 -6.18 -7.81
N ILE A 11 -3.48 -5.34 -8.66
CA ILE A 11 -2.17 -5.59 -9.25
C ILE A 11 -1.13 -5.69 -8.13
N HIS A 12 -0.44 -6.83 -8.04
CA HIS A 12 0.65 -7.06 -7.08
C HIS A 12 2.00 -6.83 -7.75
N LEU A 13 2.51 -5.60 -7.61
CA LEU A 13 3.84 -5.22 -8.06
C LEU A 13 4.55 -4.45 -6.94
N ARG A 14 5.85 -4.72 -6.79
CA ARG A 14 6.78 -4.00 -5.92
C ARG A 14 7.45 -2.88 -6.72
N GLY A 15 7.95 -1.87 -6.02
CA GLY A 15 8.77 -0.82 -6.64
C GLY A 15 10.13 -1.36 -7.07
N HIS A 16 10.80 -0.74 -8.04
CA HIS A 16 12.08 -1.24 -8.52
C HIS A 16 13.15 -1.14 -7.42
N LYS A 17 14.14 -2.05 -7.40
CA LYS A 17 15.20 -2.05 -6.35
C LYS A 17 15.88 -0.68 -6.20
N HIS A 18 16.07 0.02 -7.33
CA HIS A 18 16.74 1.32 -7.36
C HIS A 18 15.94 2.41 -6.63
N ASP A 19 14.61 2.31 -6.58
CA ASP A 19 13.77 3.25 -5.85
C ASP A 19 14.05 3.15 -4.35
N PHE A 20 14.14 1.91 -3.83
CA PHE A 20 14.47 1.63 -2.43
C PHE A 20 15.91 1.99 -2.09
N ASP A 21 16.87 1.63 -2.94
CA ASP A 21 18.28 2.01 -2.78
C ASP A 21 18.42 3.55 -2.76
N ASN A 22 17.66 4.27 -3.59
CA ASN A 22 17.61 5.72 -3.57
C ASN A 22 16.96 6.27 -2.29
N TRP A 23 15.91 5.63 -1.77
CA TRP A 23 15.35 6.01 -0.47
C TRP A 23 16.39 5.88 0.65
N ALA A 24 17.12 4.78 0.71
CA ALA A 24 18.20 4.60 1.68
C ALA A 24 19.28 5.68 1.56
N ASN A 25 19.65 6.06 0.33
CA ASN A 25 20.61 7.14 0.09
C ASN A 25 20.09 8.51 0.56
N LEU A 26 18.82 8.81 0.30
CA LEU A 26 18.20 10.10 0.67
C LEU A 26 17.96 10.23 2.18
N THR A 27 17.63 9.13 2.86
CA THR A 27 17.37 9.11 4.31
C THR A 27 18.62 8.86 5.14
N GLY A 28 19.67 8.28 4.54
CA GLY A 28 20.85 7.78 5.25
C GLY A 28 20.57 6.51 6.06
N ASP A 29 19.45 5.84 5.83
CA ASP A 29 19.00 4.67 6.58
C ASP A 29 18.98 3.42 5.67
N PRO A 30 19.90 2.46 5.89
CA PRO A 30 20.02 1.27 5.05
C PRO A 30 18.82 0.31 5.17
N GLU A 31 17.97 0.43 6.20
CA GLU A 31 16.75 -0.39 6.31
C GLU A 31 15.75 -0.12 5.17
N TRP A 32 15.86 1.04 4.51
CA TRP A 32 15.05 1.38 3.34
C TRP A 32 15.61 0.88 2.01
N SER A 33 16.80 0.30 1.99
CA SER A 33 17.40 -0.28 0.77
C SER A 33 16.63 -1.52 0.32
N TRP A 34 16.83 -1.99 -0.92
CA TRP A 34 16.18 -3.21 -1.40
C TRP A 34 16.42 -4.40 -0.45
N GLU A 35 17.66 -4.57 0.02
CA GLU A 35 18.03 -5.62 0.97
C GLU A 35 17.36 -5.45 2.33
N GLY A 36 17.14 -4.21 2.77
CA GLY A 36 16.44 -3.90 4.01
C GLY A 36 14.93 -4.17 3.97
N VAL A 37 14.27 -3.86 2.84
CA VAL A 37 12.82 -4.02 2.70
C VAL A 37 12.38 -5.41 2.24
N LEU A 38 13.23 -6.14 1.51
CA LEU A 38 12.88 -7.45 0.95
C LEU A 38 12.42 -8.47 2.02
N PRO A 39 13.04 -8.58 3.21
CA PRO A 39 12.54 -9.46 4.27
C PRO A 39 11.11 -9.14 4.70
N TYR A 40 10.73 -7.86 4.73
CA TYR A 40 9.37 -7.44 5.05
C TYR A 40 8.38 -7.80 3.95
N PHE A 41 8.74 -7.60 2.68
CA PHE A 41 7.91 -8.07 1.56
C PHE A 41 7.66 -9.57 1.60
N LYS A 42 8.71 -10.36 1.89
CA LYS A 42 8.59 -11.82 2.03
C LYS A 42 7.78 -12.22 3.26
N SER A 43 7.87 -11.48 4.36
CA SER A 43 7.23 -11.86 5.63
C SER A 43 5.72 -11.96 5.54
N TYR A 44 5.07 -11.06 4.80
CA TYR A 44 3.62 -11.02 4.68
C TYR A 44 3.10 -11.80 3.47
N GLU A 45 3.99 -12.21 2.56
CA GLU A 45 3.61 -12.83 1.29
C GLU A 45 3.45 -14.35 1.42
N ASP A 46 2.37 -14.85 0.83
CA ASP A 46 2.12 -16.27 0.56
C ASP A 46 1.94 -16.44 -0.96
N TYR A 47 3.06 -16.48 -1.67
CA TYR A 47 3.17 -16.59 -3.12
C TYR A 47 2.84 -18.01 -3.58
N GLN A 48 2.01 -18.13 -4.62
CA GLN A 48 1.51 -19.42 -5.13
C GLN A 48 1.75 -19.59 -6.62
N ASP A 49 2.88 -19.08 -7.09
CA ASP A 49 3.29 -19.22 -8.48
C ASP A 49 4.75 -19.68 -8.56
N LEU A 50 5.25 -19.85 -9.79
CA LEU A 50 6.66 -20.09 -10.04
C LEU A 50 7.46 -18.86 -9.61
N GLY A 51 8.36 -19.05 -8.66
CA GLY A 51 9.26 -18.04 -8.13
C GLY A 51 10.37 -18.70 -7.31
N ASP A 52 11.27 -17.89 -6.76
CA ASP A 52 12.35 -18.37 -5.92
C ASP A 52 12.19 -17.96 -4.45
N GLU A 53 12.80 -18.74 -3.54
CA GLU A 53 12.78 -18.44 -2.10
C GLU A 53 13.68 -17.25 -1.71
N VAL A 54 14.52 -16.75 -2.63
CA VAL A 54 15.33 -15.56 -2.40
C VAL A 54 14.44 -14.32 -2.42
N ASN A 55 13.49 -14.25 -3.35
CA ASN A 55 12.68 -13.08 -3.65
C ASN A 55 11.25 -13.14 -3.09
N HIS A 56 10.68 -14.34 -2.92
CA HIS A 56 9.29 -14.51 -2.51
C HIS A 56 9.11 -15.10 -1.11
N GLY A 57 8.00 -14.70 -0.49
CA GLY A 57 7.48 -15.32 0.72
C GLY A 57 6.42 -16.37 0.40
N TYR A 58 6.40 -17.47 1.15
CA TYR A 58 5.46 -18.59 0.93
C TYR A 58 4.64 -18.94 2.18
N LYS A 59 4.69 -18.08 3.20
CA LYS A 59 4.15 -18.39 4.55
C LYS A 59 3.45 -17.22 5.22
N GLY A 60 3.37 -16.07 4.56
CA GLY A 60 2.71 -14.89 5.09
C GLY A 60 1.19 -14.97 5.02
N GLU A 61 0.53 -13.91 5.45
CA GLU A 61 -0.92 -13.84 5.53
C GLU A 61 -1.59 -13.45 4.20
N LEU A 62 -0.87 -12.71 3.35
CA LEU A 62 -1.38 -12.21 2.08
C LEU A 62 -1.07 -13.20 0.96
N ARG A 63 -2.10 -13.97 0.59
CA ARG A 63 -2.07 -14.86 -0.57
C ARG A 63 -1.87 -14.07 -1.85
N ILE A 64 -0.85 -14.43 -2.64
CA ILE A 64 -0.60 -13.90 -3.99
C ILE A 64 -0.69 -15.07 -4.97
N GLU A 65 -1.63 -15.03 -5.91
CA GLU A 65 -1.84 -16.09 -6.89
C GLU A 65 -2.39 -15.52 -8.21
N ARG A 66 -2.27 -16.29 -9.30
CA ARG A 66 -2.92 -15.97 -10.58
C ARG A 66 -4.42 -16.32 -10.51
N PRO A 67 -5.29 -15.56 -11.21
CA PRO A 67 -6.70 -15.92 -11.30
C PRO A 67 -6.89 -17.16 -12.17
N ASP A 68 -7.98 -17.89 -11.95
CA ASP A 68 -8.30 -19.11 -12.72
C ASP A 68 -8.48 -18.82 -14.23
N TYR A 69 -8.88 -17.60 -14.57
CA TYR A 69 -9.00 -17.12 -15.95
C TYR A 69 -8.15 -15.88 -16.17
N ILE A 70 -7.15 -16.01 -17.04
CA ILE A 70 -6.17 -14.97 -17.39
C ILE A 70 -6.34 -14.41 -18.82
N GLY A 71 -7.38 -14.84 -19.54
CA GLY A 71 -7.70 -14.33 -20.88
C GLY A 71 -6.53 -14.45 -21.86
N LEU A 72 -6.21 -13.35 -22.53
CA LEU A 72 -5.14 -13.24 -23.54
C LEU A 72 -3.74 -12.98 -22.94
N ALA A 73 -3.58 -13.03 -21.61
CA ALA A 73 -2.29 -12.73 -21.00
C ALA A 73 -1.15 -13.65 -21.50
N PRO A 74 -1.33 -14.97 -21.67
CA PRO A 74 -0.30 -15.82 -22.24
C PRO A 74 0.07 -15.46 -23.68
N GLU A 75 -0.92 -15.11 -24.52
CA GLU A 75 -0.72 -14.66 -25.90
C GLU A 75 0.07 -13.35 -25.94
N PHE A 76 -0.21 -12.43 -25.03
CA PHE A 76 0.49 -11.15 -24.92
C PHE A 76 1.97 -11.36 -24.55
N VAL A 77 2.25 -12.25 -23.59
CA VAL A 77 3.63 -12.60 -23.23
C VAL A 77 4.36 -13.27 -24.39
N ARG A 78 3.71 -14.22 -25.09
CA ARG A 78 4.32 -14.83 -26.29
C ARG A 78 4.62 -13.82 -27.39
N GLY A 79 3.73 -12.85 -27.62
CA GLY A 79 3.99 -11.76 -28.57
C GLY A 79 5.19 -10.90 -28.18
N ALA A 80 5.42 -10.69 -26.88
CA ALA A 80 6.62 -10.01 -26.39
C ALA A 80 7.90 -10.85 -26.60
N GLU A 81 7.82 -12.17 -26.38
CA GLU A 81 8.92 -13.11 -26.66
C GLU A 81 9.32 -13.12 -28.15
N GLU A 82 8.35 -13.05 -29.07
CA GLU A 82 8.62 -12.92 -30.52
C GLU A 82 9.35 -11.62 -30.88
N LEU A 83 9.18 -10.57 -30.07
CA LEU A 83 9.90 -9.30 -30.20
C LEU A 83 11.26 -9.30 -29.45
N GLY A 84 11.62 -10.41 -28.81
CA GLY A 84 12.88 -10.59 -28.10
C GLY A 84 12.85 -10.20 -26.62
N TYR A 85 11.68 -9.94 -26.04
CA TYR A 85 11.54 -9.67 -24.61
C TYR A 85 11.26 -10.98 -23.83
N PRO A 86 12.04 -11.29 -22.79
CA PRO A 86 11.86 -12.54 -22.05
C PRO A 86 10.62 -12.51 -21.16
N ASN A 87 10.09 -13.70 -20.86
CA ASN A 87 9.18 -13.88 -19.73
C ASN A 87 9.97 -13.85 -18.41
N VAL A 88 9.64 -12.91 -17.52
CA VAL A 88 10.38 -12.68 -16.27
C VAL A 88 9.47 -12.32 -15.10
N ASP A 89 9.84 -12.70 -13.89
CA ASP A 89 9.16 -12.23 -12.69
C ASP A 89 9.30 -10.70 -12.56
N LEU A 90 8.16 -10.01 -12.50
CA LEU A 90 8.12 -8.55 -12.44
C LEU A 90 8.50 -7.96 -11.07
N ASN A 91 8.59 -8.79 -10.03
CA ASN A 91 8.87 -8.39 -8.65
C ASN A 91 10.30 -8.65 -8.20
N ALA A 92 10.95 -9.71 -8.68
CA ALA A 92 12.41 -9.92 -8.64
C ALA A 92 12.81 -11.33 -9.14
N PRO A 93 14.05 -11.50 -9.65
CA PRO A 93 15.08 -10.47 -9.85
C PRO A 93 14.71 -9.51 -10.99
N TYR A 94 14.87 -8.20 -10.76
CA TYR A 94 14.48 -7.18 -11.74
C TYR A 94 15.26 -7.33 -13.03
N SER A 95 14.52 -7.59 -14.10
CA SER A 95 14.99 -7.59 -15.48
C SER A 95 13.87 -7.07 -16.38
N GLU A 96 14.23 -6.49 -17.52
CA GLU A 96 13.24 -6.06 -18.50
C GLU A 96 12.58 -7.28 -19.12
N GLY A 97 11.25 -7.31 -19.13
CA GLY A 97 10.48 -8.40 -19.68
C GLY A 97 9.00 -8.30 -19.35
N PHE A 98 8.28 -9.39 -19.58
CA PHE A 98 6.83 -9.46 -19.44
C PHE A 98 6.42 -10.69 -18.63
N ASP A 99 5.34 -10.62 -17.86
CA ASP A 99 4.72 -11.80 -17.25
C ASP A 99 3.21 -11.56 -17.04
N VAL A 100 2.51 -12.66 -16.78
CA VAL A 100 1.14 -12.68 -16.34
C VAL A 100 1.07 -12.21 -14.89
N ILE A 101 0.47 -11.03 -14.68
CA ILE A 101 0.32 -10.38 -13.37
C ILE A 101 -0.35 -11.30 -12.34
N GLN A 102 0.21 -11.34 -11.14
CA GLN A 102 -0.38 -11.97 -9.96
C GLN A 102 -1.19 -10.96 -9.12
N TYR A 103 -2.13 -11.49 -8.34
CA TYR A 103 -3.07 -10.69 -7.57
C TYR A 103 -3.15 -11.20 -6.11
N PRO A 104 -3.44 -10.31 -5.12
CA PRO A 104 -3.79 -10.71 -3.77
C PRO A 104 -5.19 -11.31 -3.77
N ILE A 105 -5.31 -12.57 -4.20
CA ILE A 105 -6.55 -13.34 -4.22
C ILE A 105 -6.30 -14.69 -3.55
N LYS A 106 -7.35 -15.32 -3.03
CA LYS A 106 -7.30 -16.68 -2.47
C LYS A 106 -8.56 -17.42 -2.89
N ARG A 107 -8.41 -18.46 -3.71
CA ARG A 107 -9.52 -19.22 -4.29
C ARG A 107 -10.49 -18.30 -5.05
N GLY A 108 -9.94 -17.44 -5.91
CA GLY A 108 -10.71 -16.48 -6.71
C GLY A 108 -11.31 -15.31 -5.94
N VAL A 109 -11.05 -15.19 -4.63
CA VAL A 109 -11.60 -14.10 -3.80
C VAL A 109 -10.51 -13.13 -3.37
N ARG A 110 -10.72 -11.84 -3.64
CA ARG A 110 -9.89 -10.72 -3.17
C ARG A 110 -9.45 -10.88 -1.71
N GLN A 111 -8.14 -10.77 -1.48
CA GLN A 111 -7.50 -10.63 -0.18
C GLN A 111 -7.21 -9.16 0.09
N ALA A 112 -8.21 -8.41 0.56
CA ALA A 112 -7.97 -7.07 1.07
C ALA A 112 -7.21 -7.12 2.41
N THR A 113 -6.53 -6.04 2.78
CA THR A 113 -5.68 -5.98 3.99
C THR A 113 -6.39 -6.43 5.28
N TYR A 114 -7.67 -6.11 5.47
CA TYR A 114 -8.41 -6.61 6.62
C TYR A 114 -8.57 -8.12 6.60
N LYS A 115 -8.89 -8.71 5.44
CA LYS A 115 -9.10 -10.15 5.30
C LYS A 115 -7.81 -10.94 5.56
N ALA A 116 -6.68 -10.43 5.08
CA ALA A 116 -5.38 -11.03 5.30
C ALA A 116 -4.90 -10.86 6.76
N PHE A 117 -4.87 -9.63 7.27
CA PHE A 117 -4.12 -9.33 8.50
C PHE A 117 -4.96 -9.15 9.76
N ILE A 118 -6.21 -8.70 9.64
CA ILE A 118 -7.02 -8.30 10.80
C ILE A 118 -8.09 -9.33 11.12
N GLU A 119 -8.77 -9.87 10.12
CA GLU A 119 -9.81 -10.87 10.25
C GLU A 119 -9.34 -12.11 11.04
N PRO A 120 -8.16 -12.70 10.79
CA PRO A 120 -7.70 -13.88 11.53
C PRO A 120 -7.49 -13.62 13.02
N VAL A 121 -7.12 -12.39 13.39
CA VAL A 121 -6.76 -12.01 14.77
C VAL A 121 -7.82 -11.15 15.46
N ARG A 122 -9.00 -10.96 14.83
CA ARG A 122 -10.04 -10.03 15.31
C ARG A 122 -10.64 -10.39 16.67
N TYR A 123 -10.44 -11.62 17.12
CA TYR A 123 -10.96 -12.14 18.39
C TYR A 123 -9.94 -12.06 19.53
N LEU A 124 -8.73 -11.56 19.28
CA LEU A 124 -7.74 -11.37 20.34
C LEU A 124 -8.29 -10.39 21.39
N PRO A 125 -8.21 -10.71 22.69
CA PRO A 125 -8.73 -9.84 23.75
C PRO A 125 -7.96 -8.51 23.85
N THR A 126 -6.76 -8.44 23.27
CA THR A 126 -5.91 -7.26 23.22
C THR A 126 -6.19 -6.34 22.03
N LEU A 127 -7.07 -6.75 21.10
CA LEU A 127 -7.40 -5.98 19.90
C LEU A 127 -8.86 -5.51 19.94
N THR A 128 -9.06 -4.20 19.93
CA THR A 128 -10.40 -3.60 19.80
C THR A 128 -10.52 -2.89 18.45
N ILE A 129 -11.54 -3.26 17.68
CA ILE A 129 -11.81 -2.68 16.36
C ILE A 129 -13.11 -1.89 16.42
N LEU A 130 -13.02 -0.56 16.26
CA LEU A 130 -14.18 0.32 16.25
C LEU A 130 -14.53 0.73 14.82
N LYS A 131 -15.69 0.26 14.34
CA LYS A 131 -16.30 0.73 13.09
C LYS A 131 -17.00 2.07 13.28
N TYR A 132 -17.11 2.83 12.19
CA TYR A 132 -17.81 4.12 12.13
C TYR A 132 -17.24 5.15 13.11
N SER A 133 -15.94 5.06 13.37
CA SER A 133 -15.20 5.98 14.23
C SER A 133 -14.29 6.84 13.36
N HIS A 134 -14.65 8.12 13.17
CA HIS A 134 -13.84 9.07 12.41
C HIS A 134 -12.96 9.86 13.37
N VAL A 135 -11.65 9.70 13.29
CA VAL A 135 -10.70 10.46 14.12
C VAL A 135 -10.63 11.89 13.61
N ASN A 136 -10.87 12.84 14.50
CA ASN A 136 -10.90 14.27 14.18
C ASN A 136 -9.66 15.01 14.68
N LYS A 137 -9.07 14.56 15.79
CA LYS A 137 -7.98 15.30 16.47
C LYS A 137 -7.03 14.36 17.22
N ILE A 138 -5.72 14.60 17.13
CA ILE A 138 -4.73 14.04 18.07
C ILE A 138 -4.67 14.94 19.31
N LEU A 139 -4.61 14.31 20.48
CA LEU A 139 -4.43 14.98 21.76
C LEU A 139 -2.94 15.01 22.10
N PHE A 140 -2.45 16.19 22.46
CA PHE A 140 -1.05 16.40 22.83
C PHE A 140 -0.91 16.83 24.28
N LYS A 141 0.20 16.45 24.90
CA LYS A 141 0.70 16.96 26.18
C LYS A 141 2.21 17.13 26.06
N ASP A 142 2.74 18.33 26.31
CA ASP A 142 4.18 18.61 26.24
C ASP A 142 4.82 18.18 24.90
N ASN A 143 4.15 18.45 23.77
CA ASN A 143 4.51 18.01 22.41
C ASN A 143 4.52 16.49 22.17
N VAL A 144 4.00 15.69 23.11
CA VAL A 144 3.82 14.24 22.96
C VAL A 144 2.37 13.92 22.61
N ALA A 145 2.16 13.09 21.59
CA ALA A 145 0.83 12.57 21.25
C ALA A 145 0.37 11.53 22.28
N ILE A 146 -0.70 11.85 23.02
CA ILE A 146 -1.22 11.03 24.14
C ILE A 146 -2.54 10.33 23.82
N GLY A 147 -3.16 10.60 22.67
CA GLY A 147 -4.44 10.00 22.32
C GLY A 147 -5.11 10.64 21.11
N VAL A 148 -6.36 10.25 20.86
CA VAL A 148 -7.20 10.78 19.78
C VAL A 148 -8.61 11.07 20.27
N SER A 149 -9.20 12.13 19.72
CA SER A 149 -10.64 12.37 19.74
C SER A 149 -11.25 11.95 18.40
N PHE A 150 -12.39 11.26 18.47
CA PHE A 150 -13.09 10.72 17.31
C PHE A 150 -14.59 10.79 17.49
N ASP A 151 -15.33 10.96 16.39
CA ASP A 151 -16.78 10.81 16.37
C ASP A 151 -17.16 9.38 16.04
N ARG A 152 -18.06 8.82 16.84
CA ARG A 152 -18.67 7.52 16.57
C ARG A 152 -20.18 7.64 16.61
N HIS A 153 -20.83 7.42 15.47
CA HIS A 153 -22.27 7.61 15.31
C HIS A 153 -22.73 9.03 15.74
N GLY A 154 -21.94 10.05 15.42
CA GLY A 154 -22.22 11.45 15.78
C GLY A 154 -21.97 11.81 17.25
N VAL A 155 -21.43 10.88 18.04
CA VAL A 155 -21.09 11.12 19.45
C VAL A 155 -19.57 11.25 19.59
N PRO A 156 -19.07 12.38 20.11
CA PRO A 156 -17.65 12.55 20.40
C PRO A 156 -17.17 11.56 21.46
N LYS A 157 -15.99 10.96 21.22
CA LYS A 157 -15.32 10.00 22.10
C LYS A 157 -13.82 10.29 22.11
N THR A 158 -13.15 9.78 23.14
CA THR A 158 -11.70 9.92 23.32
C THR A 158 -11.08 8.57 23.63
N ALA A 159 -9.91 8.30 23.05
CA ALA A 159 -9.07 7.16 23.39
C ALA A 159 -7.65 7.65 23.70
N TYR A 160 -7.09 7.20 24.83
CA TYR A 160 -5.73 7.54 25.26
C TYR A 160 -4.77 6.38 24.99
N ALA A 161 -3.52 6.69 24.69
CA ALA A 161 -2.45 5.71 24.52
C ALA A 161 -1.59 5.67 25.78
N SER A 162 -1.38 4.47 26.34
CA SER A 162 -0.58 4.24 27.55
C SER A 162 0.91 3.99 27.29
N LYS A 163 1.29 3.70 26.05
CA LYS A 163 2.68 3.58 25.59
C LYS A 163 2.85 4.41 24.33
N GLU A 164 3.78 5.35 24.33
CA GLU A 164 4.22 6.06 23.13
C GLU A 164 4.66 5.03 22.08
N ARG A 165 3.98 4.95 20.94
CA ARG A 165 4.60 4.38 19.75
C ARG A 165 5.40 5.49 19.08
N ARG A 166 6.66 5.59 19.49
CA ARG A 166 7.68 6.44 18.87
C ARG A 166 7.81 6.19 17.35
N ASN A 167 7.37 5.03 16.85
CA ASN A 167 7.56 4.59 15.45
C ASN A 167 6.30 4.16 14.69
N SER A 168 5.07 4.46 15.14
CA SER A 168 3.91 4.33 14.24
C SER A 168 3.31 5.70 13.98
N TRP A 169 3.85 6.38 12.96
CA TRP A 169 3.24 7.59 12.44
C TRP A 169 1.76 7.30 12.13
N PRO A 170 0.84 8.20 12.48
CA PRO A 170 -0.54 8.11 11.99
C PRO A 170 -0.47 7.98 10.47
N PRO A 171 -1.32 7.14 9.83
CA PRO A 171 -1.44 7.13 8.37
C PRO A 171 -1.46 8.57 7.86
N THR A 172 -0.72 8.90 6.80
CA THR A 172 -0.54 10.28 6.31
C THR A 172 -1.86 11.06 6.20
N LYS A 173 -2.98 10.38 5.91
CA LYS A 173 -4.34 10.97 5.89
C LYS A 173 -4.80 11.57 7.23
N LEU A 174 -4.35 11.04 8.37
CA LEU A 174 -4.56 11.61 9.69
C LEU A 174 -3.70 12.86 9.88
N LEU A 175 -2.41 12.80 9.51
CA LEU A 175 -1.49 13.95 9.56
C LEU A 175 -1.99 15.12 8.69
N MET A 176 -2.51 14.79 7.52
CA MET A 176 -3.18 15.66 6.56
C MET A 176 -4.49 16.29 7.09
N ARG A 177 -5.00 15.89 8.25
CA ARG A 177 -6.23 16.48 8.80
C ARG A 177 -6.00 17.25 10.09
N PHE A 178 -4.75 17.40 10.52
CA PHE A 178 -4.45 18.14 11.74
C PHE A 178 -4.28 19.63 11.44
N PRO A 179 -5.22 20.48 11.90
CA PRO A 179 -4.97 21.91 11.93
C PRO A 179 -3.74 22.16 12.81
N GLY A 180 -2.70 22.78 12.23
CA GLY A 180 -1.51 23.25 12.94
C GLY A 180 -0.20 22.54 12.62
N VAL A 181 -0.21 21.44 11.86
CA VAL A 181 1.03 20.82 11.34
C VAL A 181 1.09 21.01 9.84
N GLY A 182 1.98 21.88 9.37
CA GLY A 182 2.06 22.29 7.97
C GLY A 182 2.81 23.59 7.76
N PRO A 183 2.93 24.06 6.51
CA PRO A 183 3.63 25.29 6.20
C PRO A 183 3.02 26.45 6.99
N ARG A 184 3.84 27.12 7.82
CA ARG A 184 3.39 28.20 8.71
C ARG A 184 2.51 29.23 8.00
N GLU A 185 2.99 29.76 6.88
CA GLU A 185 2.29 30.81 6.12
C GLU A 185 0.85 30.38 5.76
N HIS A 186 0.69 29.16 5.25
CA HIS A 186 -0.61 28.63 4.88
C HIS A 186 -1.54 28.40 6.09
N LEU A 187 -0.98 27.98 7.23
CA LEU A 187 -1.75 27.81 8.46
C LEU A 187 -2.21 29.15 9.04
N GLU A 188 -1.34 30.16 9.01
CA GLU A 188 -1.63 31.52 9.47
C GLU A 188 -2.71 32.20 8.60
N GLU A 189 -2.67 32.03 7.27
CA GLU A 189 -3.73 32.48 6.33
C GLU A 189 -5.12 31.93 6.70
N LEU A 190 -5.17 30.68 7.18
CA LEU A 190 -6.41 30.01 7.56
C LEU A 190 -6.80 30.25 9.03
N ASN A 191 -6.10 31.13 9.75
CA ASN A 191 -6.26 31.37 11.19
C ASN A 191 -6.15 30.09 12.04
N ILE A 192 -5.26 29.17 11.62
CA ILE A 192 -5.00 27.92 12.32
C ILE A 192 -3.75 28.08 13.19
N PRO A 193 -3.81 27.80 14.51
CA PRO A 193 -2.63 27.84 15.37
C PRO A 193 -1.54 26.86 14.91
N VAL A 194 -0.32 27.36 14.73
CA VAL A 194 0.83 26.56 14.29
C VAL A 194 1.38 25.74 15.47
N VAL A 195 1.29 24.43 15.36
CA VAL A 195 1.89 23.43 16.27
C VAL A 195 3.28 23.04 15.79
N ALA A 196 3.45 22.77 14.49
CA ALA A 196 4.73 22.44 13.88
C ALA A 196 4.79 22.94 12.42
N ASP A 197 5.85 23.69 12.12
CA ASP A 197 6.11 24.21 10.77
C ASP A 197 6.88 23.16 9.97
N LEU A 198 6.15 22.44 9.12
CA LEU A 198 6.70 21.35 8.30
C LEU A 198 6.16 21.46 6.88
N PRO A 199 6.94 21.10 5.85
CA PRO A 199 6.52 21.15 4.45
C PRO A 199 5.57 20.00 4.10
N VAL A 200 4.64 19.64 4.99
CA VAL A 200 3.59 18.67 4.66
C VAL A 200 2.79 19.19 3.48
N TRP A 201 2.21 18.29 2.67
CA TRP A 201 1.50 18.58 1.41
C TRP A 201 2.35 18.95 0.21
N LYS A 202 3.61 19.30 0.41
CA LYS A 202 4.55 19.49 -0.70
C LYS A 202 5.01 18.10 -1.18
N ASN A 203 5.29 17.97 -2.48
CA ASN A 203 5.73 16.73 -3.13
C ASN A 203 4.66 15.63 -3.30
N LEU A 204 3.42 15.99 -3.65
CA LEU A 204 2.44 15.02 -4.14
C LEU A 204 2.92 14.45 -5.49
N GLN A 205 3.03 13.13 -5.57
CA GLN A 205 3.36 12.39 -6.79
C GLN A 205 2.25 11.37 -7.06
N GLU A 206 1.82 11.29 -8.31
CA GLU A 206 0.76 10.39 -8.78
C GLU A 206 1.11 9.89 -10.18
N PHE A 207 0.59 8.72 -10.55
CA PHE A 207 0.79 8.17 -11.88
C PHE A 207 -0.33 8.59 -12.84
N TYR A 208 0.05 9.06 -14.03
CA TYR A 208 -0.90 9.33 -15.09
C TYR A 208 -1.28 8.03 -15.82
N LEU A 209 -2.57 7.71 -15.86
CA LEU A 209 -3.09 6.55 -16.58
C LEU A 209 -3.67 6.98 -17.94
N SER A 210 -3.13 6.43 -19.02
CA SER A 210 -3.67 6.58 -20.38
C SER A 210 -4.17 5.23 -20.90
N PRO A 211 -5.50 4.99 -20.93
CA PRO A 211 -6.02 3.75 -21.47
C PRO A 211 -5.89 3.72 -23.00
N PHE A 212 -5.45 2.60 -23.55
CA PHE A 212 -5.53 2.29 -24.97
C PHE A 212 -6.59 1.21 -25.18
N PHE A 213 -7.54 1.47 -26.09
CA PHE A 213 -8.57 0.51 -26.46
C PHE A 213 -8.36 0.12 -27.92
N ASP A 214 -8.18 -1.17 -28.17
CA ASP A 214 -8.27 -1.72 -29.52
C ASP A 214 -9.72 -2.14 -29.79
N ALA A 215 -10.38 -1.43 -30.71
CA ALA A 215 -11.68 -1.81 -31.21
C ALA A 215 -11.44 -2.80 -32.35
N GLY A 216 -11.27 -4.08 -32.01
CA GLY A 216 -11.11 -5.14 -32.99
C GLY A 216 -12.18 -5.04 -34.06
N ARG A 217 -11.79 -4.75 -35.31
CA ARG A 217 -12.71 -4.81 -36.45
C ARG A 217 -13.02 -6.28 -36.66
N HIS A 218 -14.22 -6.70 -36.28
CA HIS A 218 -14.79 -7.93 -36.82
C HIS A 218 -15.05 -7.69 -38.32
N GLU A 219 -14.09 -8.04 -39.17
CA GLU A 219 -14.38 -8.27 -40.59
C GLU A 219 -15.30 -9.49 -40.66
N GLN A 220 -16.60 -9.23 -40.82
CA GLN A 220 -17.54 -10.26 -41.25
C GLN A 220 -17.18 -10.62 -42.69
N HIS A 221 -16.38 -11.68 -42.86
CA HIS A 221 -16.25 -12.33 -44.16
C HIS A 221 -17.58 -13.02 -44.49
N SER A 222 -18.34 -12.41 -45.40
CA SER A 222 -19.46 -13.00 -46.14
C SER A 222 -18.97 -13.81 -47.33
#